data_AF-A0A183DDK2-F1
#
_entry.id   AF-A0A183DDK2-F1
#
_cell.length_a   1.000
_cell.length_b   1.000
_cell.length_c   1.000
_cell.angle_alpha   90.00
_cell.angle_beta   90.00
_cell.angle_gamma   90.00
#
_symmetry.space_group_name_H-M   'P 1'
#
loop_
_entity.id
_entity.type
_entity.pdbx_description
1 polymer ?
#
loop_
_entity_poly.entity_id
_entity_poly.type
_entity_poly.pdbx_seq_one_letter_code
_entity_poly.pdbx_strand_id
1 'polypeptide(L)'
;MKMNVYIFNNKLISLRNLTDKNGQKGQFFGAAVAATDLNNDGYDDIIVGSPFYTDYKTVMDVKTQEHKPRYDIGKVMVFFQGPDHDFPKWESLLGHTEWSRFGWSIAAAGDLNQDGYNDFIVGAPYDGDDHRGAVYVYHGAKNGVRSEPTQKIDARKVNADLRTFGFSLAGGKDIDKNQYPGYLI
;
A
#
# COMPACT_ATOMS: atom_id res chain seq x y z
N MET A 1 18.22 4.47 -12.00
CA MET A 1 17.25 3.70 -12.80
C MET A 1 15.84 4.14 -12.40
N LYS A 2 14.94 4.42 -13.34
CA LYS A 2 13.51 4.59 -13.02
C LYS A 2 12.90 3.19 -12.97
N MET A 3 12.20 2.89 -11.88
CA MET A 3 11.52 1.61 -11.69
C MET A 3 10.10 1.71 -12.24
N ASN A 4 9.64 0.63 -12.85
CA ASN A 4 8.40 0.53 -13.61
C ASN A 4 7.69 -0.77 -13.24
N VAL A 5 6.36 -0.76 -13.25
CA VAL A 5 5.54 -1.96 -13.17
C VAL A 5 4.90 -2.18 -14.54
N TYR A 6 5.11 -3.36 -15.12
CA TYR A 6 4.59 -3.71 -16.45
C TYR A 6 3.40 -4.65 -16.31
N ILE A 7 2.34 -4.35 -17.06
CA ILE A 7 1.15 -5.20 -17.17
C ILE A 7 1.24 -5.96 -18.48
N PHE A 8 1.06 -7.27 -18.43
CA PHE A 8 1.12 -8.15 -19.59
C PHE A 8 -0.20 -8.86 -19.82
N ASN A 9 -0.52 -9.16 -21.08
CA ASN A 9 -1.60 -10.09 -21.41
C ASN A 9 -1.14 -11.55 -21.29
N ASN A 10 -2.06 -12.49 -21.57
CA ASN A 10 -1.79 -13.93 -21.60
C ASN A 10 -0.72 -14.38 -22.61
N LYS A 11 -0.31 -13.51 -23.55
CA LYS A 11 0.77 -13.75 -24.52
C LYS A 11 2.08 -13.08 -24.11
N LEU A 12 2.17 -12.54 -22.89
CA LEU A 12 3.33 -11.79 -22.39
C LEU A 12 3.68 -10.55 -23.23
N ILE A 13 2.67 -9.96 -23.86
CA ILE A 13 2.80 -8.66 -24.54
C ILE A 13 2.51 -7.56 -23.52
N SER A 14 3.44 -6.63 -23.36
CA SER A 14 3.29 -5.48 -22.47
C SER A 14 2.13 -4.59 -22.95
N LEU A 15 1.11 -4.45 -22.12
CA LEU A 15 -0.06 -3.59 -22.35
C LEU A 15 0.16 -2.18 -21.84
N ARG A 16 0.75 -2.06 -20.64
CA ARG A 16 0.94 -0.79 -19.92
C ARG A 16 2.23 -0.79 -19.11
N ASN A 17 2.79 0.39 -18.93
CA ASN A 17 3.90 0.67 -18.03
C ASN A 17 3.43 1.71 -17.00
N LEU A 18 3.30 1.28 -15.76
CA LEU A 18 2.98 2.14 -14.63
C LEU A 18 4.26 2.66 -13.99
N THR A 19 4.28 3.96 -13.73
CA THR A 19 5.39 4.63 -13.09
C THR A 19 4.88 5.68 -12.12
N ASP A 20 5.63 5.89 -11.06
CA ASP A 20 5.44 7.00 -10.15
C ASP A 20 5.99 8.29 -10.77
N LYS A 21 5.08 9.14 -11.27
CA LYS A 21 5.46 10.42 -11.89
C LYS A 21 6.17 11.36 -10.91
N ASN A 22 5.90 11.22 -9.61
CA ASN A 22 6.49 12.01 -8.53
C ASN A 22 7.51 11.21 -7.71
N GLY A 23 8.01 10.11 -8.27
CA GLY A 23 8.88 9.17 -7.60
C GLY A 23 10.34 9.62 -7.52
N GLN A 24 11.06 9.00 -6.60
CA GLN A 24 12.50 9.18 -6.42
C GLN A 24 13.28 7.94 -6.88
N LYS A 25 14.55 8.15 -7.24
CA LYS A 25 15.47 7.03 -7.49
C LYS A 25 15.68 6.28 -6.17
N GLY A 26 15.71 4.95 -6.24
CA GLY A 26 15.95 4.12 -5.05
C GLY A 26 14.72 3.86 -4.18
N GLN A 27 13.54 4.39 -4.50
CA GLN A 27 12.32 4.15 -3.70
C GLN A 27 11.80 2.71 -3.76
N PHE A 28 12.35 1.88 -4.65
CA PHE A 28 11.95 0.48 -4.82
C PHE A 28 10.50 0.33 -5.29
N PHE A 29 10.10 1.15 -6.27
CA PHE A 29 8.77 1.07 -6.86
C PHE A 29 8.54 -0.30 -7.51
N GLY A 30 7.48 -0.99 -7.11
CA GLY A 30 7.22 -2.36 -7.53
C GLY A 30 7.70 -3.42 -6.54
N ALA A 31 8.14 -3.04 -5.33
CA ALA A 31 8.56 -3.99 -4.30
C ALA A 31 7.45 -4.97 -3.90
N ALA A 32 6.22 -4.48 -3.87
CA ALA A 32 5.00 -5.25 -3.68
C ALA A 32 3.95 -4.75 -4.67
N VAL A 33 3.12 -5.67 -5.16
CA VAL A 33 2.02 -5.38 -6.09
C VAL A 33 0.80 -6.19 -5.66
N ALA A 34 -0.37 -5.58 -5.70
CA ALA A 34 -1.67 -6.24 -5.56
C ALA A 34 -2.65 -5.69 -6.61
N ALA A 35 -3.67 -6.49 -6.94
CA ALA A 35 -4.73 -6.11 -7.86
C ALA A 35 -6.10 -6.45 -7.26
N THR A 36 -7.02 -5.49 -7.28
CA THR A 36 -8.42 -5.64 -6.83
C THR A 36 -9.22 -4.42 -7.25
N ASP A 37 -10.51 -4.58 -7.52
CA ASP A 37 -11.43 -3.46 -7.83
C ASP A 37 -11.79 -2.65 -6.56
N LEU A 38 -11.11 -1.52 -6.32
CA LEU A 38 -11.24 -0.72 -5.09
C LEU A 38 -12.37 0.31 -5.17
N ASN A 39 -12.80 0.67 -6.38
CA ASN A 39 -13.84 1.67 -6.62
C ASN A 39 -15.16 1.06 -7.12
N ASN A 40 -15.23 -0.27 -7.22
CA ASN A 40 -16.37 -1.07 -7.67
C ASN A 40 -16.90 -0.63 -9.03
N ASP A 41 -15.99 -0.44 -9.99
CA ASP A 41 -16.34 -0.10 -11.38
C ASP A 41 -16.25 -1.30 -12.34
N GLY A 42 -15.89 -2.48 -11.82
CA GLY A 42 -15.76 -3.73 -12.56
C GLY A 42 -14.37 -3.98 -13.14
N TYR A 43 -13.40 -3.11 -12.90
CA TYR A 43 -12.02 -3.25 -13.35
C TYR A 43 -11.06 -3.32 -12.16
N ASP A 44 -10.16 -4.30 -12.16
CA ASP A 44 -9.15 -4.40 -11.10
C ASP A 44 -8.19 -3.20 -11.14
N ASP A 45 -8.03 -2.53 -10.00
CA ASP A 45 -7.05 -1.48 -9.80
C ASP A 45 -5.70 -2.08 -9.39
N ILE A 46 -4.62 -1.32 -9.60
CA ILE A 46 -3.26 -1.78 -9.29
C ILE A 46 -2.67 -0.99 -8.13
N ILE A 47 -2.25 -1.70 -7.09
CA ILE A 47 -1.61 -1.13 -5.91
C ILE A 47 -0.12 -1.48 -5.96
N VAL A 48 0.75 -0.49 -5.77
CA VAL A 48 2.21 -0.64 -5.89
C VAL A 48 2.94 -0.05 -4.69
N GLY A 49 3.78 -0.85 -4.04
CA GLY A 49 4.63 -0.45 -2.92
C GLY A 49 5.96 0.17 -3.34
N SER A 50 6.44 1.13 -2.54
CA SER A 50 7.74 1.80 -2.62
C SER A 50 8.31 1.99 -1.21
N PRO A 51 8.78 0.92 -0.55
CA PRO A 51 9.18 0.92 0.86
C PRO A 51 10.35 1.85 1.20
N PHE A 52 11.21 2.19 0.25
CA PHE A 52 12.35 3.10 0.46
C PHE A 52 12.05 4.53 0.00
N TYR A 53 10.78 4.91 -0.09
CA TYR A 53 10.40 6.30 -0.31
C TYR A 53 10.77 7.15 0.91
N THR A 54 11.44 8.27 0.66
CA THR A 54 11.79 9.29 1.65
C THR A 54 11.02 10.55 1.31
N ASP A 55 10.39 11.15 2.31
CA ASP A 55 9.70 12.41 2.14
C ASP A 55 10.62 13.58 2.52
N TYR A 56 11.08 14.32 1.51
CA TYR A 56 11.90 15.51 1.68
C TYR A 56 11.11 16.82 1.70
N LYS A 57 9.77 16.78 1.58
CA LYS A 57 8.98 17.95 1.15
C LYS A 57 7.84 18.31 2.08
N THR A 58 7.20 17.35 2.76
CA THR A 58 5.94 17.66 3.45
C THR A 58 6.12 18.15 4.88
N VAL A 59 7.27 17.88 5.51
CA VAL A 59 7.54 18.28 6.90
C VAL A 59 8.56 19.41 6.94
N MET A 60 8.23 20.44 7.71
CA MET A 60 9.10 21.58 7.99
C MET A 60 9.59 21.51 9.44
N ASP A 61 10.87 21.76 9.66
CA ASP A 61 11.39 22.03 10.99
C ASP A 61 10.83 23.37 11.48
N VAL A 62 10.15 23.34 12.63
CA VAL A 62 9.46 24.50 13.18
C VAL A 62 10.42 25.64 13.50
N LYS A 63 11.67 25.32 13.89
CA LYS A 63 12.68 26.29 14.30
C LYS A 63 13.43 26.88 13.10
N THR A 64 13.86 26.03 12.17
CA THR A 64 14.68 26.50 11.04
C THR A 64 13.86 26.91 9.83
N GLN A 65 12.57 26.55 9.77
CA GLN A 65 11.72 26.72 8.58
C GLN A 65 12.33 26.03 7.35
N GLU A 66 13.16 25.01 7.55
CA GLU A 66 13.70 24.16 6.48
C GLU A 66 12.92 22.86 6.40
N HIS A 67 12.95 22.21 5.24
CA HIS A 67 12.37 20.87 5.12
C HIS A 67 13.13 19.88 6.01
N LYS A 68 12.39 19.16 6.86
CA LYS A 68 12.91 18.03 7.64
C LYS A 68 12.61 16.73 6.89
N PRO A 69 13.63 16.06 6.32
CA PRO A 69 13.41 14.78 5.66
C PRO A 69 12.86 13.75 6.63
N ARG A 70 11.93 12.91 6.14
CA ARG A 70 11.49 11.70 6.82
C ARG A 70 11.95 10.49 6.03
N TYR A 71 13.00 9.85 6.51
CA TYR A 71 13.70 8.78 5.79
C TYR A 71 12.93 7.47 5.80
N ASP A 72 12.92 6.78 4.64
CA ASP A 72 12.36 5.45 4.45
C ASP A 72 10.98 5.24 5.11
N ILE A 73 10.15 6.29 5.05
CA ILE A 73 8.77 6.23 5.51
C ILE A 73 7.96 5.26 4.65
N GLY A 74 8.36 5.06 3.40
CA GLY A 74 7.64 4.26 2.44
C GLY A 74 6.44 4.97 1.83
N LYS A 75 5.96 4.41 0.71
CA LYS A 75 4.84 4.94 -0.06
C LYS A 75 4.11 3.80 -0.77
N VAL A 76 2.80 3.94 -0.91
CA VAL A 76 1.95 3.11 -1.76
C VAL A 76 1.32 3.98 -2.83
N MET A 77 1.27 3.50 -4.06
CA MET A 77 0.51 4.10 -5.15
C MET A 77 -0.67 3.21 -5.53
N VAL A 78 -1.82 3.81 -5.79
CA VAL A 78 -3.00 3.15 -6.31
C VAL A 78 -3.27 3.71 -7.71
N PHE A 79 -3.31 2.85 -8.71
CA PHE A 79 -3.62 3.20 -10.09
C PHE A 79 -4.99 2.63 -10.44
N PHE A 80 -5.96 3.51 -10.71
CA PHE A 80 -7.32 3.09 -11.00
C PHE A 80 -7.46 2.75 -12.48
N GLN A 81 -7.97 1.55 -12.78
CA GLN A 81 -8.14 1.11 -14.17
C GLN A 81 -9.44 1.65 -14.75
N GLY A 82 -9.38 2.15 -15.99
CA GLY A 82 -10.57 2.56 -16.76
C GLY A 82 -11.06 1.49 -17.74
N PRO A 83 -12.24 1.70 -18.35
CA PRO A 83 -12.84 0.74 -19.28
C PRO A 83 -12.02 0.47 -20.55
N ASP A 84 -11.13 1.40 -20.93
CA ASP A 84 -10.22 1.26 -22.06
C ASP A 84 -8.87 0.60 -21.67
N HIS A 85 -8.83 -0.06 -20.50
CA HIS A 85 -7.63 -0.61 -19.87
C HIS A 85 -6.51 0.45 -19.72
N ASP A 86 -6.90 1.70 -19.50
CA ASP A 86 -6.02 2.81 -19.19
C ASP A 86 -6.01 3.07 -17.67
N PHE A 87 -5.15 3.99 -17.24
CA PHE A 87 -4.98 4.35 -15.82
C PHE A 87 -5.07 5.87 -15.66
N PRO A 88 -6.27 6.46 -15.86
CA PRO A 88 -6.44 7.91 -15.93
C PRO A 88 -6.24 8.60 -14.59
N LYS A 89 -6.43 7.86 -13.49
CA LYS A 89 -6.34 8.36 -12.12
C LYS A 89 -5.37 7.52 -11.30
N TRP A 90 -4.63 8.19 -10.43
CA TRP A 90 -3.80 7.53 -9.43
C TRP A 90 -3.78 8.35 -8.13
N GLU A 91 -3.56 7.65 -7.02
CA GLU A 91 -3.46 8.22 -5.68
C GLU A 91 -2.17 7.70 -5.00
N SER A 92 -1.72 8.40 -3.96
CA SER A 92 -0.55 7.97 -3.18
C SER A 92 -0.79 8.10 -1.69
N LEU A 93 -0.36 7.08 -0.95
CA LEU A 93 -0.43 7.00 0.51
C LEU A 93 1.00 6.94 1.05
N LEU A 94 1.30 7.73 2.07
CA LEU A 94 2.64 7.84 2.65
C LEU A 94 2.67 7.16 4.01
N GLY A 95 3.79 6.50 4.34
CA GLY A 95 4.03 6.13 5.72
C GLY A 95 4.28 7.37 6.58
N HIS A 96 4.02 7.25 7.88
CA HIS A 96 4.17 8.38 8.82
C HIS A 96 5.41 8.25 9.69
N THR A 97 5.85 7.01 9.96
CA THR A 97 6.99 6.69 10.82
C THR A 97 8.25 6.51 9.97
N GLU A 98 9.35 7.17 10.35
CA GLU A 98 10.64 6.97 9.69
C GLU A 98 11.11 5.52 9.79
N TRP A 99 11.79 5.04 8.76
CA TRP A 99 12.33 3.68 8.66
C TRP A 99 11.29 2.55 8.75
N SER A 100 9.99 2.86 8.79
CA SER A 100 8.92 1.88 8.86
C SER A 100 8.82 1.01 7.61
N ARG A 101 9.27 1.57 6.47
CA ARG A 101 9.20 0.97 5.14
C ARG A 101 7.78 0.57 4.76
N PHE A 102 6.81 1.46 5.01
CA PHE A 102 5.43 1.29 4.58
C PHE A 102 5.32 0.95 3.08
N GLY A 103 4.46 0.00 2.73
CA GLY A 103 4.37 -0.52 1.36
C GLY A 103 5.39 -1.62 1.06
N TRP A 104 5.99 -2.25 2.09
CA TRP A 104 6.87 -3.41 1.93
C TRP A 104 6.12 -4.63 1.40
N SER A 105 4.91 -4.85 1.89
CA SER A 105 4.00 -5.90 1.48
C SER A 105 2.61 -5.32 1.32
N ILE A 106 1.82 -5.89 0.41
CA ILE A 106 0.45 -5.44 0.11
C ILE A 106 -0.38 -6.68 -0.19
N ALA A 107 -1.60 -6.72 0.37
CA ALA A 107 -2.58 -7.75 0.04
C ALA A 107 -3.94 -7.11 -0.25
N ALA A 108 -4.59 -7.60 -1.32
CA ALA A 108 -6.01 -7.35 -1.53
C ALA A 108 -6.79 -8.01 -0.39
N ALA A 109 -7.75 -7.26 0.15
CA ALA A 109 -8.54 -7.68 1.29
C ALA A 109 -9.94 -8.14 0.89
N GLY A 110 -10.47 -7.65 -0.24
CA GLY A 110 -11.90 -7.73 -0.48
C GLY A 110 -12.63 -6.74 0.42
N ASP A 111 -13.95 -6.77 0.42
CA ASP A 111 -14.78 -5.83 1.19
C ASP A 111 -14.85 -6.24 2.68
N LEU A 112 -14.06 -5.58 3.54
CA LEU A 112 -13.97 -5.91 4.98
C LEU A 112 -15.12 -5.35 5.79
N ASN A 113 -15.60 -4.18 5.41
CA ASN A 113 -16.63 -3.44 6.13
C ASN A 113 -18.02 -3.61 5.51
N GLN A 114 -18.14 -4.41 4.45
CA GLN A 114 -19.37 -4.70 3.72
C GLN A 114 -20.04 -3.44 3.16
N ASP A 115 -19.24 -2.47 2.70
CA ASP A 115 -19.76 -1.23 2.13
C ASP A 115 -19.89 -1.25 0.59
N GLY A 116 -19.51 -2.37 -0.03
CA GLY A 116 -19.54 -2.62 -1.46
C GLY A 116 -18.27 -2.21 -2.20
N TYR A 117 -17.19 -1.85 -1.50
CA TYR A 117 -15.88 -1.56 -2.10
C TYR A 117 -14.83 -2.51 -1.56
N ASN A 118 -13.91 -2.99 -2.41
CA ASN A 118 -12.82 -3.81 -1.91
C ASN A 118 -11.80 -2.97 -1.14
N ASP A 119 -11.18 -3.59 -0.16
CA ASP A 119 -10.17 -3.00 0.70
C ASP A 119 -8.80 -3.64 0.46
N PHE A 120 -7.79 -3.10 1.13
CA PHE A 120 -6.44 -3.66 1.08
C PHE A 120 -5.67 -3.42 2.38
N ILE A 121 -4.64 -4.24 2.57
CA ILE A 121 -3.75 -4.20 3.73
C ILE A 121 -2.34 -3.88 3.26
N VAL A 122 -1.66 -3.00 3.99
CA VAL A 122 -0.28 -2.61 3.73
C VAL A 122 0.61 -2.93 4.94
N GLY A 123 1.73 -3.60 4.70
CA GLY A 123 2.72 -3.91 5.73
C GLY A 123 3.80 -2.83 5.86
N ALA A 124 4.20 -2.61 7.11
CA ALA A 124 5.33 -1.77 7.50
C ALA A 124 6.15 -2.52 8.57
N PRO A 125 7.08 -3.40 8.16
CA PRO A 125 7.69 -4.40 9.06
C PRO A 125 8.55 -3.82 10.18
N TYR A 126 8.88 -2.54 10.08
CA TYR A 126 9.76 -1.84 11.02
C TYR A 126 9.07 -0.66 11.69
N ASP A 127 7.75 -0.55 11.54
CA ASP A 127 6.92 0.40 12.27
C ASP A 127 6.60 -0.10 13.70
N GLY A 128 5.86 0.70 14.45
CA GLY A 128 5.43 0.41 15.81
C GLY A 128 6.57 0.48 16.82
N ASP A 129 6.23 0.22 18.07
CA ASP A 129 7.21 0.30 19.16
C ASP A 129 8.35 -0.72 18.99
N ASP A 130 9.57 -0.29 19.25
CA ASP A 130 10.82 -1.04 19.02
C ASP A 130 10.95 -1.63 17.60
N HIS A 131 10.31 -1.04 16.59
CA HIS A 131 10.39 -1.50 15.19
C HIS A 131 9.94 -2.95 14.98
N ARG A 132 8.92 -3.40 15.73
CA ARG A 132 8.44 -4.78 15.67
C ARG A 132 7.53 -5.06 14.47
N GLY A 133 7.03 -4.00 13.84
CA GLY A 133 6.20 -4.04 12.65
C GLY A 133 4.74 -3.70 12.94
N ALA A 134 4.07 -3.25 11.88
CA ALA A 134 2.64 -2.99 11.87
C ALA A 134 2.04 -3.33 10.51
N VAL A 135 0.73 -3.52 10.50
CA VAL A 135 -0.09 -3.54 9.28
C VAL A 135 -1.15 -2.46 9.35
N TYR A 136 -1.51 -1.95 8.18
CA TYR A 136 -2.46 -0.86 7.97
C TYR A 136 -3.58 -1.32 7.06
N VAL A 137 -4.82 -1.08 7.46
CA VAL A 137 -6.02 -1.38 6.65
C VAL A 137 -6.51 -0.08 6.01
N TYR A 138 -6.76 -0.13 4.71
CA TYR A 138 -7.32 0.97 3.93
C TYR A 138 -8.58 0.51 3.22
N HIS A 139 -9.63 1.32 3.36
CA HIS A 139 -10.88 1.03 2.65
C HIS A 139 -10.91 1.65 1.25
N GLY A 140 -11.48 0.88 0.31
CA GLY A 140 -11.91 1.36 -0.99
C GLY A 140 -13.08 2.33 -0.88
N ALA A 141 -13.38 3.01 -1.98
CA ALA A 141 -14.51 3.91 -2.10
C ALA A 141 -14.79 4.23 -3.56
N LYS A 142 -16.03 4.63 -3.86
CA LYS A 142 -16.46 5.06 -5.20
C LYS A 142 -15.49 6.00 -5.91
N ASN A 143 -14.91 6.93 -5.16
CA ASN A 143 -14.07 7.99 -5.69
C ASN A 143 -12.58 7.78 -5.36
N GLY A 144 -12.12 6.58 -5.02
CA GLY A 144 -10.71 6.29 -4.77
C GLY A 144 -10.48 5.40 -3.55
N VAL A 145 -9.44 5.70 -2.78
CA VAL A 145 -9.20 5.06 -1.48
C VAL A 145 -9.19 6.09 -0.36
N ARG A 146 -9.43 5.66 0.88
CA ARG A 146 -9.24 6.55 2.04
C ARG A 146 -7.79 6.96 2.16
N SER A 147 -7.53 8.25 2.41
CA SER A 147 -6.17 8.78 2.58
C SER A 147 -5.50 8.34 3.87
N GLU A 148 -6.30 8.08 4.90
CA GLU A 148 -5.86 7.62 6.22
C GLU A 148 -6.30 6.17 6.46
N PRO A 149 -5.47 5.35 7.11
CA PRO A 149 -5.82 3.97 7.43
C PRO A 149 -7.01 3.95 8.40
N THR A 150 -7.95 3.03 8.18
CA THR A 150 -9.08 2.83 9.11
C THR A 150 -8.70 1.99 10.31
N GLN A 151 -7.64 1.19 10.18
CA GLN A 151 -7.07 0.43 11.28
C GLN A 151 -5.55 0.32 11.16
N LYS A 152 -4.86 0.43 12.29
CA LYS A 152 -3.46 0.05 12.45
C LYS A 152 -3.36 -1.07 13.50
N ILE A 153 -2.72 -2.17 13.12
CA ILE A 153 -2.46 -3.29 14.02
C ILE A 153 -0.96 -3.37 14.26
N ASP A 154 -0.55 -3.07 15.49
CA ASP A 154 0.85 -3.17 15.93
C ASP A 154 1.17 -4.60 16.36
N ALA A 155 2.38 -5.09 16.02
CA ALA A 155 2.86 -6.42 16.40
C ALA A 155 2.63 -6.73 17.90
N ARG A 156 2.94 -5.76 18.76
CA ARG A 156 2.82 -5.89 20.23
C ARG A 156 1.39 -6.15 20.71
N LYS A 157 0.37 -5.68 19.99
CA LYS A 157 -1.04 -5.93 20.32
C LYS A 157 -1.46 -7.36 20.01
N VAL A 158 -0.75 -8.03 19.09
CA VAL A 158 -0.98 -9.43 18.73
C VAL A 158 -0.15 -10.34 19.63
N ASN A 159 1.17 -10.12 19.67
CA ASN A 159 2.10 -10.83 20.54
C ASN A 159 3.38 -10.00 20.69
N ALA A 160 3.77 -9.75 21.95
CA ALA A 160 4.93 -8.93 22.28
C ALA A 160 6.23 -9.42 21.63
N ASP A 161 6.40 -10.72 21.40
CA ASP A 161 7.65 -11.29 20.87
C ASP A 161 7.80 -11.19 19.36
N LEU A 162 6.74 -10.81 18.64
CA LEU A 162 6.79 -10.66 17.18
C LEU A 162 7.83 -9.64 16.75
N ARG A 163 8.47 -9.94 15.62
CA ARG A 163 9.38 -9.05 14.90
C ARG A 163 9.02 -9.09 13.43
N THR A 164 9.32 -8.01 12.71
CA THR A 164 9.07 -7.89 11.27
C THR A 164 7.61 -8.19 10.90
N PHE A 165 6.66 -7.86 11.78
CA PHE A 165 5.24 -8.12 11.55
C PHE A 165 4.73 -7.29 10.36
N GLY A 166 4.04 -7.93 9.42
CA GLY A 166 3.68 -7.31 8.14
C GLY A 166 4.77 -7.43 7.07
N PHE A 167 5.82 -8.24 7.26
CA PHE A 167 6.81 -8.50 6.21
C PHE A 167 6.22 -9.25 5.01
N SER A 168 5.29 -10.16 5.26
CA SER A 168 4.49 -10.83 4.24
C SER A 168 3.02 -10.62 4.55
N LEU A 169 2.19 -10.59 3.51
CA LEU A 169 0.75 -10.53 3.65
C LEU A 169 0.14 -11.47 2.62
N ALA A 170 -0.85 -12.25 3.05
CA ALA A 170 -1.74 -12.97 2.16
C ALA A 170 -3.18 -12.77 2.66
N GLY A 171 -4.09 -12.44 1.74
CA GLY A 171 -5.49 -12.14 2.04
C GLY A 171 -6.44 -12.72 1.01
N GLY A 172 -7.72 -12.40 1.14
CA GLY A 172 -8.75 -12.69 0.14
C GLY A 172 -9.41 -14.07 0.26
N LYS A 173 -9.29 -14.75 1.41
CA LYS A 173 -10.03 -16.00 1.66
C LYS A 173 -10.60 -16.00 3.05
N ASP A 174 -11.92 -16.17 3.16
CA ASP A 174 -12.59 -16.41 4.44
C ASP A 174 -12.09 -17.75 5.03
N ILE A 175 -11.36 -17.68 6.14
CA ILE A 175 -10.72 -18.83 6.79
C ILE A 175 -11.62 -19.41 7.89
N ASP A 176 -12.41 -18.57 8.58
CA ASP A 176 -13.26 -18.97 9.71
C ASP A 176 -14.75 -19.08 9.35
N LYS A 177 -15.10 -18.90 8.07
CA LYS A 177 -16.45 -19.02 7.48
C LYS A 177 -17.45 -18.02 8.06
N ASN A 178 -16.98 -16.85 8.47
CA ASN A 178 -17.83 -15.82 9.06
C ASN A 178 -18.37 -14.82 8.01
N GLN A 179 -18.11 -15.06 6.72
CA GLN A 179 -18.43 -14.18 5.57
C GLN A 179 -17.56 -12.91 5.47
N TYR A 180 -16.53 -12.80 6.31
CA TYR A 180 -15.45 -11.80 6.18
C TYR A 180 -14.18 -12.51 5.69
N PRO A 181 -13.39 -11.89 4.80
CA PRO A 181 -12.13 -12.48 4.39
C PRO A 181 -11.17 -12.55 5.59
N GLY A 182 -10.44 -13.65 5.72
CA GLY A 182 -9.36 -13.85 6.69
C GLY A 182 -7.98 -13.51 6.11
N TYR A 183 -7.00 -13.30 6.98
CA TYR A 183 -5.66 -12.83 6.60
C TYR A 183 -4.55 -13.60 7.31
N LEU A 184 -3.46 -13.78 6.58
CA LEU A 184 -2.19 -14.29 7.09
C LEU A 184 -1.18 -13.14 7.03
N ILE A 185 -0.54 -12.89 8.16
CA ILE A 185 0.47 -11.85 8.36
C ILE A 185 1.76 -12.51 8.85
#